data_AF-A0A9D2R6R1-F1
#
_entry.id   AF-A0A9D2R6R1-F1
#
_cell.length_a   1.000
_cell.length_b   1.000
_cell.length_c   1.000
_cell.angle_alpha   90.00
_cell.angle_beta   90.00
_cell.angle_gamma   90.00
#
_symmetry.space_group_name_H-M   'P 1'
#
loop_
_entity.id
_entity.type
_entity.pdbx_description
1 polymer ?
#
loop_
_entity_poly.entity_id
_entity_poly.type
_entity_poly.pdbx_seq_one_letter_code
_entity_poly.pdbx_strand_id
1 'polypeptide(L)'
;MNVYKNLFQTYLREKICSFRDEKQYTQEQMAELLHISPRAYIDQEHGVYGFSALSFVFFLLIIPECEVLIFLNGFKALVKDMEEDNEVA
;
A
#
# COMPACT_ATOMS: atom_id res chain seq x y z
N MET A 1 10.99 13.36 -8.86
CA MET A 1 10.23 12.49 -7.92
C MET A 1 10.51 11.06 -8.33
N ASN A 2 10.89 10.18 -7.40
CA ASN A 2 11.31 8.81 -7.73
C ASN A 2 10.11 7.99 -8.25
N VAL A 3 10.16 7.54 -9.52
CA VAL A 3 9.03 6.85 -10.20
C VAL A 3 8.60 5.60 -9.42
N TYR A 4 9.55 4.80 -8.95
CA TYR A 4 9.28 3.62 -8.11
C TYR A 4 8.55 3.98 -6.81
N LYS A 5 8.89 5.13 -6.21
CA LYS A 5 8.21 5.59 -4.99
C LYS A 5 6.74 5.88 -5.27
N ASN A 6 6.42 6.56 -6.36
CA ASN A 6 5.03 6.87 -6.70
C ASN A 6 4.24 5.61 -7.05
N LEU A 7 4.84 4.73 -7.87
CA LEU A 7 4.24 3.45 -8.25
C LEU A 7 3.90 2.63 -7.01
N PHE A 8 4.87 2.48 -6.09
CA PHE A 8 4.67 1.75 -4.85
C PHE A 8 3.61 2.38 -3.95
N GLN A 9 3.61 3.71 -3.78
CA GLN A 9 2.67 4.39 -2.90
C GLN A 9 1.23 4.31 -3.40
N THR A 10 1.02 4.37 -4.72
CA THR A 10 -0.31 4.14 -5.32
C THR A 10 -0.75 2.71 -5.09
N TYR A 11 0.09 1.72 -5.42
CA TYR A 11 -0.21 0.31 -5.23
C TYR A 11 -0.50 -0.05 -3.77
N LEU A 12 0.33 0.44 -2.85
CA LEU A 12 0.17 0.19 -1.42
C LEU A 12 -1.13 0.79 -0.87
N ARG A 13 -1.45 2.03 -1.26
CA ARG A 13 -2.70 2.68 -0.84
C ARG A 13 -3.92 1.90 -1.32
N GLU A 14 -3.94 1.49 -2.58
CA GLU A 14 -5.03 0.68 -3.13
C GLU A 14 -5.20 -0.63 -2.34
N LYS A 15 -4.11 -1.34 -2.06
CA LYS A 15 -4.16 -2.60 -1.31
C LYS A 15 -4.63 -2.42 0.14
N ILE A 16 -4.19 -1.36 0.81
CA ILE A 16 -4.64 -1.03 2.16
C ILE A 16 -6.13 -0.68 2.18
N CYS A 17 -6.59 0.16 1.24
CA CYS A 17 -8.01 0.54 1.16
C CYS A 17 -8.90 -0.67 0.84
N SER A 18 -8.52 -1.50 -0.14
CA SER A 18 -9.27 -2.72 -0.47
C SER A 18 -9.35 -3.68 0.72
N PHE A 19 -8.23 -3.90 1.42
CA PHE A 19 -8.22 -4.72 2.63
C PHE A 19 -9.14 -4.15 3.72
N ARG A 20 -9.12 -2.82 3.95
CA ARG A 20 -10.02 -2.16 4.90
C ARG A 20 -11.48 -2.42 4.54
N ASP A 21 -11.85 -2.24 3.28
CA ASP A 21 -13.22 -2.42 2.79
C ASP A 21 -13.68 -3.88 2.87
N GLU A 22 -12.83 -4.83 2.47
CA GLU A 22 -13.10 -6.28 2.55
C GLU A 22 -13.32 -6.76 3.99
N LYS A 23 -12.56 -6.21 4.95
CA LYS A 23 -12.70 -6.54 6.38
C LYS A 23 -13.73 -5.67 7.10
N GLN A 24 -14.33 -4.70 6.41
CA GLN A 24 -15.28 -3.73 6.96
C GLN A 24 -14.73 -2.96 8.18
N TYR A 25 -13.43 -2.65 8.16
CA TYR A 25 -12.81 -1.87 9.21
C TYR A 25 -13.14 -0.39 9.08
N THR A 26 -13.33 0.27 10.22
CA THR A 26 -13.38 1.74 10.27
C THR A 26 -11.97 2.32 10.04
N GLN A 27 -11.91 3.63 9.77
CA GLN A 27 -10.63 4.32 9.62
C GLN A 27 -9.81 4.27 10.91
N GLU A 28 -10.46 4.32 12.08
CA GLU A 28 -9.81 4.20 13.39
C GLU A 28 -9.21 2.81 13.61
N GLN A 29 -9.96 1.75 13.30
CA GLN A 29 -9.47 0.38 13.41
C GLN A 29 -8.27 0.14 12.50
N MET A 30 -8.33 0.64 11.25
CA MET A 30 -7.22 0.49 10.32
C MET A 30 -6.00 1.32 10.76
N ALA A 31 -6.21 2.52 11.29
CA ALA A 31 -5.13 3.34 11.85
C ALA A 31 -4.44 2.65 13.03
N GLU A 32 -5.20 1.99 13.91
CA GLU A 32 -4.68 1.21 15.03
C GLU A 32 -3.80 0.05 14.54
N LEU A 33 -4.27 -0.73 13.57
CA LEU A 33 -3.50 -1.83 12.96
C LEU A 33 -2.20 -1.37 12.30
N LEU A 34 -2.19 -0.17 11.72
CA LEU A 34 -1.01 0.43 11.10
C LEU A 34 -0.14 1.23 12.09
N HIS A 35 -0.53 1.30 13.36
CA HIS A 35 0.13 2.06 14.42
C HIS A 35 0.36 3.55 14.09
N ILE A 36 -0.68 4.19 13.54
CA ILE A 36 -0.69 5.62 13.22
C ILE A 36 -1.94 6.30 13.79
N SER A 37 -1.96 7.63 13.78
CA SER A 37 -3.17 8.35 14.20
C SER A 37 -4.28 8.21 13.14
N PRO A 38 -5.57 8.20 13.54
CA PRO A 38 -6.68 8.19 12.59
C PRO A 38 -6.61 9.33 11.57
N ARG A 39 -6.17 10.52 12.00
CA ARG A 39 -5.98 11.67 11.10
C ARG A 39 -4.94 11.38 10.02
N ALA A 40 -3.81 10.77 10.39
CA ALA A 40 -2.77 10.41 9.44
C ALA A 40 -3.26 9.36 8.43
N TYR A 41 -4.02 8.37 8.89
CA TYR A 41 -4.62 7.36 8.02
C TYR A 41 -5.59 7.98 7.00
N ILE A 42 -6.49 8.86 7.46
CA ILE A 42 -7.43 9.60 6.59
C ILE A 42 -6.67 10.38 5.51
N ASP A 43 -5.59 11.07 5.86
CA ASP A 43 -4.80 11.82 4.88
C ASP A 43 -4.09 10.90 3.87
N GLN A 44 -3.66 9.71 4.29
CA GLN A 44 -3.03 8.72 3.42
C GLN A 44 -4.03 8.06 2.47
N GLU A 45 -5.26 7.76 2.91
CA GLU A 45 -6.33 7.25 2.05
C GLU A 45 -6.70 8.25 0.94
N HIS A 46 -6.72 9.54 1.26
CA HIS A 46 -6.95 10.61 0.28
C HIS A 46 -5.72 10.95 -0.57
N GLY A 47 -4.57 10.29 -0.33
CA GLY A 47 -3.34 10.49 -1.08
C GLY A 47 -2.62 11.82 -0.79
N VAL A 48 -2.95 12.51 0.30
CA VAL A 48 -2.25 13.74 0.74
C VAL A 48 -0.80 13.42 1.10
N TYR A 49 -0.58 12.28 1.76
CA TYR A 49 0.73 11.75 2.11
C TYR A 49 0.83 10.26 1.76
N GLY A 50 2.07 9.78 1.59
CA GLY A 50 2.32 8.35 1.46
C GLY A 50 2.37 7.63 2.81
N PHE A 51 2.24 6.31 2.77
CA PHE A 51 2.50 5.44 3.90
C PHE A 51 4.00 5.35 4.17
N SER A 52 4.37 5.27 5.46
CA SER A 52 5.75 5.07 5.86
C SER A 52 6.19 3.62 5.62
N ALA A 53 7.50 3.37 5.60
CA ALA A 53 8.03 2.00 5.56
C ALA A 53 7.57 1.16 6.75
N LEU A 54 7.42 1.77 7.94
CA LEU A 54 6.95 1.08 9.13
C LEU A 54 5.47 0.69 9.01
N SER A 55 4.63 1.59 8.49
CA SER A 55 3.22 1.29 8.19
C SER A 55 3.08 0.16 7.18
N PHE A 56 3.96 0.11 6.17
CA PHE A 56 4.02 -1.01 5.22
C PHE A 56 4.37 -2.34 5.91
N VAL A 57 5.37 -2.35 6.80
CA VAL A 57 5.73 -3.57 7.55
C VAL A 57 4.55 -4.05 8.40
N PHE A 58 3.86 -3.15 9.12
CA PHE A 58 2.66 -3.52 9.88
C PHE A 58 1.56 -4.06 8.99
N PHE A 59 1.34 -3.46 7.82
CA PHE A 59 0.38 -3.98 6.85
C PHE A 59 0.70 -5.44 6.45
N LEU A 60 1.97 -5.76 6.17
CA LEU A 60 2.37 -7.14 5.87
C LEU A 60 2.15 -8.11 7.03
N LEU A 61 2.21 -7.64 8.28
CA LEU A 61 2.02 -8.46 9.47
C LEU A 61 0.54 -8.76 9.77
N ILE A 62 -0.40 -7.91 9.30
CA ILE A 62 -1.83 -8.07 9.58
C ILE A 62 -2.58 -8.83 8.48
N ILE A 63 -2.06 -8.86 7.25
CA ILE A 63 -2.66 -9.62 6.15
C ILE A 63 -2.32 -11.12 6.27
N PRO A 64 -3.14 -12.02 5.71
CA PRO A 64 -2.81 -13.44 5.67
C PRO A 64 -1.45 -13.71 5.00
N GLU A 65 -0.70 -14.68 5.51
CA GLU A 65 0.64 -15.00 5.00
C GLU A 65 0.63 -15.35 3.49
N CYS A 66 -0.42 -16.01 3.01
CA CYS A 66 -0.59 -16.29 1.59
C CYS A 66 -0.76 -15.03 0.74
N GLU A 67 -1.34 -13.95 1.29
CA GLU A 67 -1.53 -12.67 0.60
C GLU A 67 -0.24 -11.84 0.55
N VAL A 68 0.71 -12.04 1.47
CA VAL A 68 2.01 -11.35 1.45
C VAL A 68 2.76 -11.62 0.15
N LEU A 69 2.84 -12.89 -0.26
CA LEU A 69 3.50 -13.25 -1.52
C LEU A 69 2.73 -12.72 -2.74
N ILE A 70 1.40 -12.72 -2.69
CA ILE A 70 0.55 -12.16 -3.75
C ILE A 70 0.82 -10.65 -3.89
N PHE A 71 0.87 -9.93 -2.77
CA PHE A 71 1.18 -8.50 -2.74
C PHE A 71 2.53 -8.22 -3.39
N LEU A 72 3.58 -8.94 -2.97
CA LEU A 72 4.94 -8.72 -3.47
C LEU A 72 5.08 -9.09 -4.95
N ASN A 73 4.45 -10.19 -5.38
CA ASN A 73 4.43 -10.58 -6.79
C ASN A 73 3.66 -9.58 -7.66
N GLY A 74 2.56 -9.02 -7.16
CA GLY A 74 1.82 -7.95 -7.84
C GLY A 74 2.67 -6.70 -8.05
N PHE A 75 3.40 -6.26 -7.03
CA PHE A 75 4.32 -5.12 -7.18
C PHE A 75 5.49 -5.44 -8.13
N LYS A 76 6.04 -6.67 -8.07
CA LYS A 76 7.08 -7.12 -9.00
C LYS A 76 6.62 -7.07 -10.46
N ALA A 77 5.37 -7.44 -10.74
CA ALA A 77 4.80 -7.33 -12.09
C ALA A 77 4.72 -5.87 -12.53
N LEU A 78 4.19 -4.98 -11.69
CA LEU A 78 4.13 -3.54 -11.98
C LEU A 78 5.50 -2.91 -12.26
N VAL A 79 6.54 -3.33 -11.53
CA VAL A 79 7.91 -2.87 -11.76
C VAL A 79 8.42 -3.32 -13.13
N LYS A 80 8.16 -4.58 -13.51
CA LYS A 80 8.55 -5.09 -14.84
C LYS A 80 7.84 -4.34 -15.97
N ASP A 81 6.53 -4.17 -15.86
CA ASP A 81 5.74 -3.45 -16.87
C ASP A 81 6.27 -2.01 -17.03
N MET A 82 6.59 -1.35 -15.91
CA MET A 82 7.18 0.00 -15.93
C MET A 82 8.58 0.02 -16.57
N GLU A 83 9.42 -0.98 -16.31
CA GLU A 83 10.77 -1.08 -16.89
C GLU A 83 10.68 -1.35 -18.40
N GLU A 84 9.80 -2.27 -18.83
CA GLU A 84 9.56 -2.59 -20.24
C GLU A 84 9.03 -1.36 -21.00
N ASP A 85 8.04 -0.64 -20.47
CA ASP A 85 7.50 0.59 -21.09
C ASP A 85 8.58 1.69 -21.27
N ASN A 86 9.55 1.76 -20.36
CA ASN A 86 10.66 2.72 -20.46
C ASN A 86 11.73 2.29 -21.48
N GLU A 87 11.83 1.00 -21.84
CA GLU A 87 12.73 0.53 -22.90
C GLU A 87 12.15 0.76 -24.31
N VAL A 88 10.82 0.92 -24.43
CA VAL A 88 10.13 1.19 -25.72
C VAL A 88 9.96 2.69 -26.02
N ALA A 89 10.34 3.59 -25.10
CA ALA A 89 10.20 5.04 -25.22
C ALA A 89 11.50 5.75 -25.63
#